data_AF-A0AAE6JCN1-F1
#
_entry.id   AF-A0AAE6JCN1-F1
#
_cell.length_a   1.000
_cell.length_b   1.000
_cell.length_c   1.000
_cell.angle_alpha   90.00
_cell.angle_beta   90.00
_cell.angle_gamma   90.00
#
_symmetry.space_group_name_H-M   'P 1'
#
loop_
_entity.id
_entity.type
_entity.pdbx_description
1 polymer ?
#
loop_
_entity_poly.entity_id
_entity_poly.type
_entity_poly.pdbx_seq_one_letter_code
_entity_poly.pdbx_strand_id
1 'polypeptide(L)'
;MKPLNELKRNTLTEPLLHPSIVEMLKDMVPVFAALEIDYYVVGAVARDIHLSADANSIALRKTNDVDLAILVNDDVQFKQLKQAGRNRALFTASDGEHQTVL
;
A
#
# COMPACT_ATOMS: atom_id res chain seq x y z
N MET A 1 -34.83 17.17 0.71
CA MET A 1 -33.49 17.17 0.10
C MET A 1 -32.64 18.18 0.85
N LYS A 2 -31.50 17.77 1.43
CA LYS A 2 -30.53 18.73 1.97
C LYS A 2 -29.76 19.38 0.82
N PRO A 3 -29.46 20.68 0.88
CA PRO A 3 -28.72 21.36 -0.19
C PRO A 3 -27.29 20.83 -0.27
N LEU A 4 -26.77 20.75 -1.50
CA LEU A 4 -25.43 20.25 -1.87
C LEU A 4 -24.26 21.04 -1.23
N ASN A 5 -24.55 22.10 -0.48
CA ASN A 5 -23.56 23.03 0.10
C ASN A 5 -23.11 22.67 1.53
N GLU A 6 -23.46 21.48 2.04
CA GLU A 6 -22.99 20.96 3.34
C GLU A 6 -21.86 19.91 3.21
N LEU A 7 -21.24 19.72 2.03
CA LEU A 7 -19.93 19.08 1.99
C LEU A 7 -18.91 20.03 2.64
N LYS A 8 -18.58 19.72 3.89
CA LYS A 8 -17.59 20.41 4.73
C LYS A 8 -16.37 20.81 3.89
N ARG A 9 -16.21 22.13 3.66
CA ARG A 9 -15.01 22.76 3.04
C ARG A 9 -13.70 22.50 3.79
N ASN A 10 -13.71 21.69 4.86
CA ASN A 10 -12.54 21.31 5.65
C ASN A 10 -11.86 20.01 5.21
N THR A 11 -12.19 19.45 4.04
CA THR A 11 -11.53 18.22 3.51
C THR A 11 -10.51 18.48 2.40
N LEU A 12 -10.29 19.74 2.02
CA LEU A 12 -9.41 20.12 0.90
C LEU A 12 -7.90 20.18 1.26
N THR A 13 -7.52 19.81 2.48
CA THR A 13 -6.13 19.92 2.96
C THR A 13 -5.50 18.58 3.34
N GLU A 14 -6.23 17.48 3.23
CA GLU A 14 -5.71 16.17 3.62
C GLU A 14 -5.05 15.49 2.41
N PRO A 15 -3.80 14.98 2.55
CA PRO A 15 -3.12 14.31 1.44
C PRO A 15 -3.89 13.08 0.96
N LEU A 16 -3.88 12.85 -0.35
CA LEU A 16 -4.54 11.73 -1.01
C LEU A 16 -4.02 10.37 -0.53
N LEU A 17 -2.76 10.33 -0.11
CA LEU A 17 -2.11 9.16 0.45
C LEU A 17 -1.95 9.33 1.97
N HIS A 18 -2.34 8.30 2.71
CA HIS A 18 -2.14 8.29 4.15
C HIS A 18 -0.63 8.22 4.49
N PRO A 19 -0.09 9.05 5.40
CA PRO A 19 1.34 9.08 5.70
C PRO A 19 1.93 7.71 6.11
N SER A 20 1.16 6.87 6.81
CA SER A 20 1.64 5.53 7.20
C SER A 20 1.90 4.61 6.02
N ILE A 21 1.19 4.80 4.89
CA ILE A 21 1.42 4.04 3.66
C ILE A 21 2.77 4.42 3.07
N VAL A 22 3.09 5.72 3.08
CA VAL A 22 4.38 6.24 2.58
C VAL A 22 5.53 5.71 3.44
N GLU A 23 5.41 5.75 4.77
CA GLU A 23 6.45 5.23 5.67
C GLU A 23 6.63 3.72 5.52
N MET A 24 5.54 2.95 5.43
CA MET A 24 5.62 1.52 5.18
C MET A 24 6.32 1.20 3.86
N LEU A 25 5.99 1.91 2.76
CA LEU A 25 6.66 1.71 1.48
C LEU A 25 8.15 2.07 1.56
N LYS A 26 8.53 3.14 2.26
CA LYS A 26 9.95 3.50 2.48
C LYS A 26 10.74 2.38 3.17
N ASP A 27 10.11 1.63 4.07
CA ASP A 27 10.76 0.52 4.75
C ASP A 27 10.82 -0.75 3.89
N MET A 28 9.83 -0.98 3.02
CA MET A 28 9.75 -2.16 2.16
C MET A 28 10.59 -2.06 0.88
N VAL A 29 10.67 -0.89 0.24
CA VAL A 29 11.39 -0.70 -1.03
C VAL A 29 12.86 -1.15 -0.94
N PRO A 30 13.63 -0.82 0.12
CA PRO A 30 15.00 -1.31 0.28
C PRO A 30 15.10 -2.84 0.39
N VAL A 31 14.08 -3.49 0.96
CA VAL A 31 14.03 -4.96 1.05
C VAL A 31 13.81 -5.57 -0.33
N PHE A 32 12.85 -5.04 -1.10
CA PHE A 32 12.61 -5.50 -2.46
C PHE A 32 13.82 -5.30 -3.36
N ALA A 33 14.47 -4.13 -3.27
CA ALA A 33 15.68 -3.84 -4.03
C ALA A 33 16.84 -4.78 -3.67
N ALA A 34 17.06 -5.05 -2.38
CA ALA A 34 18.13 -5.95 -1.93
C ALA A 34 17.92 -7.42 -2.34
N LEU A 35 16.67 -7.81 -2.59
CA LEU A 35 16.29 -9.16 -2.99
C LEU A 35 16.00 -9.27 -4.50
N GLU A 36 16.18 -8.19 -5.26
CA GLU A 36 15.84 -8.11 -6.70
C GLU A 36 14.39 -8.57 -6.97
N ILE A 37 13.46 -8.08 -6.15
CA ILE A 37 12.03 -8.33 -6.26
C ILE A 37 11.37 -7.17 -7.01
N ASP A 38 10.80 -7.46 -8.17
CA ASP A 38 9.90 -6.52 -8.84
C ASP A 38 8.59 -6.42 -8.06
N TYR A 39 8.09 -5.20 -7.91
CA TYR A 39 6.84 -4.93 -7.22
C TYR A 39 6.03 -3.84 -7.92
N TYR A 40 4.72 -3.92 -7.75
CA TYR A 40 3.76 -2.92 -8.21
C TYR A 40 2.81 -2.59 -7.08
N VAL A 41 2.64 -1.28 -6.82
CA VAL A 41 1.50 -0.82 -6.03
C VAL A 41 0.25 -1.00 -6.89
N VAL A 42 -0.76 -1.67 -6.36
CA VAL A 42 -2.03 -1.93 -7.05
C VAL A 42 -3.20 -1.46 -6.19
N GLY A 43 -4.43 -1.69 -6.67
CA GLY A 43 -5.63 -1.36 -5.91
C GLY A 43 -5.85 0.14 -5.70
N ALA A 44 -6.45 0.48 -4.56
CA ALA A 44 -6.86 1.84 -4.25
C ALA A 44 -5.68 2.82 -4.16
N VAL A 45 -4.57 2.39 -3.56
CA VAL A 45 -3.37 3.21 -3.41
C VAL A 45 -2.76 3.58 -4.75
N ALA A 46 -2.73 2.65 -5.71
CA ALA A 46 -2.20 2.93 -7.06
C ALA A 46 -2.99 4.03 -7.77
N ARG A 47 -4.33 3.96 -7.68
CA ARG A 47 -5.22 5.01 -8.20
C ARG A 47 -4.94 6.34 -7.49
N ASP A 48 -4.80 6.33 -6.17
CA ASP A 48 -4.63 7.57 -5.40
C ASP A 48 -3.25 8.21 -5.67
N ILE A 49 -2.19 7.42 -5.88
CA ILE A 49 -0.90 7.89 -6.41
C ILE A 49 -1.09 8.53 -7.78
N HIS A 50 -1.79 7.86 -8.71
CA HIS A 50 -2.01 8.38 -10.05
C HIS A 50 -2.80 9.70 -10.04
N LEU A 51 -3.86 9.78 -9.24
CA LEU A 51 -4.66 10.99 -9.07
C LEU A 51 -3.90 12.12 -8.37
N SER A 52 -2.92 11.80 -7.52
CA SER A 52 -2.10 12.83 -6.86
C SER A 52 -1.21 13.64 -7.78
N ALA A 53 -1.05 13.21 -9.03
CA ALA A 53 -0.38 14.00 -10.05
C ALA A 53 -1.21 15.22 -10.50
N ASP A 54 -2.53 15.23 -10.29
CA ASP A 54 -3.41 16.36 -10.58
C ASP A 54 -3.74 17.14 -9.31
N ALA A 55 -3.33 18.41 -9.26
CA ALA A 55 -3.54 19.29 -8.12
C ALA A 55 -5.03 19.57 -7.80
N ASN A 56 -5.94 19.29 -8.72
CA ASN A 56 -7.39 19.44 -8.50
C ASN A 56 -8.08 18.14 -8.07
N SER A 57 -7.36 17.02 -8.05
CA SER A 57 -7.92 15.72 -7.70
C SER A 57 -8.11 15.58 -6.19
N ILE A 58 -9.27 15.07 -5.79
CA ILE A 58 -9.67 14.90 -4.39
C ILE A 58 -9.98 13.43 -4.13
N ALA A 59 -9.39 12.85 -3.08
CA ALA A 59 -9.70 11.49 -2.66
C ALA A 59 -11.06 11.49 -1.96
N LEU A 60 -12.06 10.89 -2.63
CA LEU A 60 -13.40 10.71 -2.07
C LEU A 60 -13.46 9.60 -1.01
N ARG A 61 -12.49 8.67 -1.02
CA ARG A 61 -12.36 7.58 -0.05
C ARG A 61 -10.89 7.39 0.30
N LYS A 62 -10.60 7.28 1.60
CA LYS A 62 -9.29 6.89 2.11
C LYS A 62 -9.24 5.37 2.23
N THR A 63 -8.14 4.78 1.76
CA THR A 63 -7.82 3.36 1.96
C THR A 63 -6.80 3.28 3.10
N ASN A 64 -7.00 2.36 4.04
CA ASN A 64 -6.11 2.17 5.19
C ASN A 64 -5.15 0.98 4.98
N ASP A 65 -5.36 0.25 3.91
CA ASP A 65 -4.67 -0.92 3.43
C ASP A 65 -3.90 -0.61 2.14
N VAL A 66 -2.88 -1.41 1.85
CA VAL A 66 -2.06 -1.29 0.64
C VAL A 66 -2.01 -2.65 -0.03
N ASP A 67 -2.44 -2.69 -1.27
CA ASP A 67 -2.30 -3.87 -2.12
C ASP A 67 -0.99 -3.79 -2.91
N LEU A 68 -0.16 -4.83 -2.79
CA LEU A 68 1.09 -4.96 -3.53
C LEU A 68 1.07 -6.25 -4.35
N ALA A 69 1.40 -6.14 -5.63
CA ALA A 69 1.81 -7.29 -6.43
C ALA A 69 3.34 -7.39 -6.35
N ILE A 70 3.86 -8.55 -5.97
CA ILE A 70 5.30 -8.82 -5.92
C ILE A 70 5.62 -10.05 -6.77
N LEU A 71 6.74 -10.00 -7.49
CA LEU A 71 7.24 -11.14 -8.25
C LEU A 71 8.29 -11.87 -7.42
N VAL A 72 7.99 -13.12 -7.08
CA VAL A 72 8.92 -14.01 -6.37
C VAL A 72 9.32 -15.14 -7.31
N ASN A 73 10.61 -15.22 -7.61
CA ASN A 73 11.17 -16.13 -8.60
C ASN A 73 11.19 -17.58 -8.12
N ASP A 74 11.52 -17.78 -6.83
CA ASP A 74 11.66 -19.10 -6.24
C ASP A 74 11.41 -19.10 -4.71
N ASP A 75 11.38 -20.30 -4.13
CA ASP A 75 11.17 -20.51 -2.71
C ASP A 75 12.30 -19.93 -1.83
N VAL A 76 13.52 -19.82 -2.35
CA VAL A 76 14.64 -19.22 -1.61
C VAL A 76 14.40 -17.71 -1.45
N GLN A 77 14.05 -17.02 -2.54
CA GLN A 77 13.72 -15.60 -2.52
C GLN A 77 12.49 -15.32 -1.62
N PHE A 78 11.49 -16.21 -1.64
CA PHE A 78 10.34 -16.14 -0.73
C PHE A 78 10.75 -16.21 0.75
N LYS A 79 11.61 -17.18 1.10
CA LYS A 79 12.08 -17.36 2.48
C LYS A 79 12.92 -16.16 2.95
N GLN A 80 13.77 -15.62 2.08
CA GLN A 80 14.55 -14.42 2.35
C GLN A 80 13.67 -13.20 2.60
N LEU A 81 12.64 -12.99 1.76
CA LEU A 81 11.66 -11.92 1.94
C LEU A 81 10.95 -12.03 3.30
N LYS A 82 10.46 -13.22 3.66
CA LYS A 82 9.83 -13.47 4.96
C LYS A 82 10.77 -13.17 6.13
N GLN A 83 12.04 -13.54 6.03
CA GLN A 83 13.03 -13.29 7.08
C GLN A 83 13.36 -11.80 7.18
N ALA A 84 13.56 -11.12 6.05
CA ALA A 84 13.88 -9.70 6.00
C ALA A 84 12.78 -8.83 6.63
N GLY A 85 11.51 -9.11 6.34
CA GLY A 85 10.41 -8.34 6.93
C GLY A 85 10.17 -8.65 8.41
N ARG A 86 10.43 -9.88 8.90
CA ARG A 86 10.41 -10.15 10.35
C ARG A 86 11.50 -9.38 11.09
N ASN A 87 12.72 -9.33 10.55
CA ASN A 87 13.84 -8.63 11.19
C ASN A 87 13.60 -7.12 11.32
N ARG A 88 12.78 -6.55 10.44
CA ARG A 88 12.40 -5.13 10.45
C ARG A 88 11.05 -4.87 11.12
N ALA A 89 10.43 -5.89 11.73
CA ALA A 89 9.06 -5.85 12.26
C ALA A 89 8.01 -5.37 11.24
N LEU A 90 8.28 -5.52 9.94
CA LEU A 90 7.37 -5.18 8.84
C LEU A 90 6.32 -6.27 8.62
N PHE A 91 6.65 -7.52 8.96
CA PHE A 91 5.72 -8.64 8.92
C PHE A 91 5.57 -9.26 10.30
N THR A 92 4.34 -9.39 10.75
CA THR A 92 3.97 -10.42 11.73
C THR A 92 3.45 -11.62 10.97
N ALA A 93 3.81 -12.83 11.41
CA ALA A 93 3.17 -14.02 10.86
C ALA A 93 1.70 -13.99 11.28
N SER A 94 0.77 -14.07 10.33
CA SER A 94 -0.61 -14.40 10.64
C SER A 94 -0.72 -15.92 10.79
N ASP A 95 -1.39 -16.39 11.83
CA ASP A 95 -1.56 -17.84 12.12
C ASP A 95 -2.45 -18.59 11.10
N GLY A 96 -2.96 -17.90 10.06
CA GLY A 96 -3.84 -18.47 9.05
C GLY A 96 -3.13 -18.83 7.77
N GLU A 97 -3.03 -20.12 7.46
CA GLU A 97 -3.01 -20.57 6.06
C GLU A 97 -4.36 -20.22 5.44
N HIS A 98 -4.46 -19.12 4.69
CA HIS A 98 -5.54 -18.96 3.74
C HIS A 98 -5.22 -19.87 2.55
N GLN A 99 -5.68 -21.13 2.64
CA GLN A 99 -5.76 -22.00 1.49
C GLN A 99 -6.72 -21.35 0.49
N THR A 100 -6.20 -20.72 -0.55
CA THR A 100 -6.98 -20.41 -1.74
C THR A 100 -7.30 -21.74 -2.40
N VAL A 101 -8.48 -22.27 -2.12
CA VAL A 101 -9.07 -23.34 -2.90
C VAL A 101 -9.37 -22.73 -4.28
N LEU A 102 -8.62 -23.17 -5.29
CA LEU A 102 -8.94 -22.92 -6.70
C LEU A 102 -10.12 -23.80 -7.13
#